data_AF-A0A497A0G7-F1
#
_entry.id   AF-A0A497A0G7-F1
#
_cell.length_a   1.000
_cell.length_b   1.000
_cell.length_c   1.000
_cell.angle_alpha   90.00
_cell.angle_beta   90.00
_cell.angle_gamma   90.00
#
_symmetry.space_group_name_H-M   'P 1'
#
loop_
_entity.id
_entity.type
_entity.pdbx_description
1 polymer ?
#
loop_
_entity_poly.entity_id
_entity_poly.type
_entity_poly.pdbx_seq_one_letter_code
_entity_poly.pdbx_strand_id
1 'polypeptide(L)'
;MEGWEERTDARRGKGVFQRVLRSMANLREVGVPFGISLTATRENCEEILSDEFLDFFFEEQGAVYGWIFQYMPIGRGFTLDMLPTPEQRVWMWKRAWQVIREKKYFLPDFWNLGTVSDGCISAGRQGGYLYFDWNGKVMPCVFVPYSPVNINDAYREGKTLNDILEEPFFEAIRQWQDRYGYAATRPEETKNWMMPCIIRDHHADFRRILEATEPDPEDEAALQAMMDPTYRDGLIKYDEALAQLMDPIWEREYLGGNGRGARSVGE
;
A
#
# COMPACT_ATOMS: atom_id res chain seq x y z
N MET A 1 2.30 13.09 7.08
CA MET A 1 3.16 14.17 6.56
C MET A 1 3.20 14.05 5.07
N GLU A 2 3.03 15.16 4.37
CA GLU A 2 2.96 15.21 2.92
C GLU A 2 4.15 15.99 2.35
N GLY A 3 5.10 16.38 3.20
CA GLY A 3 6.20 17.28 2.92
C GLY A 3 6.46 18.21 4.08
N TRP A 4 7.25 19.25 3.85
CA TRP A 4 7.45 20.33 4.80
C TRP A 4 6.15 21.11 5.06
N GLU A 5 6.22 22.15 5.90
CA GLU A 5 5.04 22.86 6.41
C GLU A 5 4.07 23.30 5.32
N GLU A 6 4.56 23.99 4.29
CA GLU A 6 3.71 24.48 3.18
C GLU A 6 2.88 23.36 2.55
N ARG A 7 3.51 22.22 2.24
CA ARG A 7 2.87 21.12 1.53
C ARG A 7 1.96 20.29 2.43
N THR A 8 2.39 20.02 3.66
CA THR A 8 1.55 19.35 4.66
C THR A 8 0.30 20.19 4.95
N ASP A 9 0.46 21.49 5.15
CA ASP A 9 -0.66 22.39 5.43
C ASP A 9 -1.59 22.57 4.23
N ALA A 10 -1.06 22.61 3.01
CA ALA A 10 -1.87 22.69 1.79
C ALA A 10 -2.83 21.49 1.65
N ARG A 11 -2.39 20.28 2.04
CA ARG A 11 -3.21 19.06 1.93
C ARG A 11 -4.03 18.72 3.17
N ARG A 12 -3.51 19.01 4.37
CA ARG A 12 -4.12 18.59 5.64
C ARG A 12 -4.82 19.73 6.39
N GLY A 13 -4.56 20.98 5.99
CA GLY A 13 -5.08 22.19 6.61
C GLY A 13 -4.00 23.00 7.31
N LYS A 14 -4.19 24.32 7.35
CA LYS A 14 -3.24 25.28 7.95
C LYS A 14 -2.91 24.94 9.41
N GLY A 15 -1.62 24.97 9.74
CA GLY A 15 -1.05 24.70 11.06
C GLY A 15 -0.98 23.23 11.43
N VAL A 16 -1.28 22.29 10.53
CA VAL A 16 -1.21 20.86 10.83
C VAL A 16 0.23 20.42 11.04
N PHE A 17 1.18 20.91 10.24
CA PHE A 17 2.58 20.56 10.39
C PHE A 17 3.09 20.85 11.83
N GLN A 18 2.87 22.08 12.31
CA GLN A 18 3.27 22.50 13.65
C GLN A 18 2.54 21.72 14.76
N ARG A 19 1.27 21.38 14.56
CA ARG A 19 0.52 20.53 15.49
C ARG A 19 1.13 19.14 15.59
N VAL A 20 1.54 18.55 14.46
CA VAL A 20 2.20 17.24 14.45
C VAL A 20 3.54 17.30 15.19
N LEU A 21 4.38 18.32 14.93
CA LEU A 21 5.66 18.48 15.65
C LEU A 21 5.47 18.62 17.16
N ARG A 22 4.45 19.38 17.59
CA ARG A 22 4.12 19.48 19.01
C ARG A 22 3.70 18.13 19.60
N SER A 23 2.91 17.33 18.88
CA SER A 23 2.56 15.98 19.33
C SER A 23 3.80 15.09 19.46
N MET A 24 4.73 15.16 18.51
CA MET A 24 5.99 14.41 18.57
C MET A 24 6.82 14.84 19.80
N ALA A 25 6.95 16.14 20.06
CA ALA A 25 7.65 16.66 21.23
C ALA A 25 7.03 16.16 22.54
N ASN A 26 5.70 16.19 22.66
CA ASN A 26 4.98 15.68 23.83
C ASN A 26 5.25 14.18 24.04
N LEU A 27 5.24 13.37 22.97
CA LEU A 27 5.51 11.93 23.05
C LEU A 27 6.95 11.64 23.47
N ARG A 28 7.92 12.41 22.94
CA ARG A 28 9.32 12.33 23.37
C ARG A 28 9.49 12.66 24.86
N GLU A 29 8.84 13.72 25.34
CA GLU A 29 8.96 14.18 26.74
C GLU A 29 8.58 13.09 27.75
N VAL A 30 7.56 12.28 27.42
CA VAL A 30 7.08 11.19 28.29
C VAL A 30 7.65 9.81 27.92
N GLY A 31 8.55 9.73 26.94
CA GLY A 31 9.21 8.49 26.52
C GLY A 31 8.33 7.49 25.76
N VAL A 32 7.27 7.94 25.09
CA VAL A 32 6.41 7.07 24.26
C VAL A 32 6.99 6.98 22.84
N PRO A 33 7.33 5.78 22.34
CA PRO A 33 7.81 5.62 20.97
C PRO A 33 6.70 5.93 19.96
N PHE A 34 7.07 6.53 18.84
CA PHE A 34 6.16 6.83 17.76
C PHE A 34 6.82 6.69 16.40
N GLY A 35 6.00 6.57 15.37
CA GLY A 35 6.44 6.60 13.98
C GLY A 35 5.82 7.73 13.18
N ILE A 36 6.22 7.81 11.92
CA ILE A 36 5.66 8.74 10.94
C ILE A 36 4.88 7.99 9.86
N SER A 37 3.82 8.62 9.37
CA SER A 37 3.12 8.16 8.17
C SER A 37 3.29 9.20 7.07
N LEU A 38 3.85 8.78 5.95
CA LEU A 38 4.14 9.61 4.80
C LEU A 38 3.19 9.24 3.66
N THR A 39 2.57 10.24 3.03
CA THR A 39 1.77 10.01 1.81
C THR A 39 2.51 10.51 0.59
N ALA A 40 3.02 9.57 -0.23
CA ALA A 40 3.72 9.86 -1.48
C ALA A 40 2.73 10.16 -2.61
N THR A 41 2.93 11.27 -3.31
CA THR A 41 2.26 11.66 -4.54
C THR A 41 3.30 11.90 -5.63
N ARG A 42 2.82 12.09 -6.86
CA ARG A 42 3.63 12.58 -7.98
C ARG A 42 4.47 13.81 -7.63
N GLU A 43 3.92 14.71 -6.84
CA GLU A 43 4.50 16.03 -6.60
C GLU A 43 5.48 16.10 -5.43
N ASN A 44 5.50 15.07 -4.57
CA ASN A 44 6.21 15.15 -3.28
C ASN A 44 7.15 13.98 -3.01
N CYS A 45 7.11 12.88 -3.79
CA CYS A 45 7.80 11.65 -3.43
C CYS A 45 9.31 11.84 -3.24
N GLU A 46 9.92 12.74 -4.01
CA GLU A 46 11.34 13.08 -3.89
C GLU A 46 11.65 13.89 -2.62
N GLU A 47 10.76 14.81 -2.25
CA GLU A 47 10.88 15.63 -1.04
C GLU A 47 10.79 14.76 0.22
N ILE A 48 9.73 13.95 0.32
CA ILE A 48 9.47 13.15 1.54
C ILE A 48 10.45 11.99 1.73
N LEU A 49 11.21 11.63 0.69
CA LEU A 49 12.27 10.60 0.75
C LEU A 49 13.67 11.19 0.65
N SER A 50 13.81 12.52 0.67
CA SER A 50 15.12 13.18 0.75
C SER A 50 15.83 12.87 2.06
N ASP A 51 17.15 12.96 2.07
CA ASP A 51 17.94 12.75 3.29
C ASP A 51 17.56 13.76 4.37
N GLU A 52 17.46 15.04 4.02
CA GLU A 52 17.11 16.12 4.94
C GLU A 52 15.74 15.89 5.61
N PHE A 53 14.73 15.50 4.83
CA PHE A 53 13.40 15.26 5.37
C PHE A 53 13.36 14.04 6.30
N LEU A 54 14.01 12.94 5.90
CA LEU A 54 14.03 11.73 6.71
C LEU A 54 14.85 11.92 7.99
N ASP A 55 16.02 12.54 7.90
CA ASP A 55 16.90 12.79 9.05
C ASP A 55 16.21 13.70 10.07
N PHE A 56 15.46 14.70 9.61
CA PHE A 56 14.65 15.53 10.49
C PHE A 56 13.66 14.69 11.33
N PHE A 57 12.95 13.73 10.73
CA PHE A 57 12.00 12.91 11.51
C PHE A 57 12.65 11.81 12.34
N PHE A 58 13.64 11.10 11.80
CA PHE A 58 14.26 9.97 12.47
C PHE A 58 15.30 10.40 13.51
N GLU A 59 16.19 11.34 13.18
CA GLU A 59 17.26 11.79 14.08
C GLU A 59 16.79 12.91 15.01
N GLU A 60 16.20 13.98 14.45
CA GLU A 60 15.86 15.15 15.26
C GLU A 60 14.55 14.98 16.02
N GLN A 61 13.51 14.48 15.34
CA GLN A 61 12.22 14.22 15.98
C GLN A 61 12.18 12.87 16.71
N GLY A 62 13.11 11.94 16.48
CA GLY A 62 13.17 10.68 17.22
C GLY A 62 12.06 9.67 16.86
N ALA A 63 11.53 9.73 15.63
CA ALA A 63 10.64 8.70 15.13
C ALA A 63 11.38 7.35 15.02
N VAL A 64 10.79 6.28 15.55
CA VAL A 64 11.43 4.94 15.58
C VAL A 64 11.12 4.11 14.33
N TYR A 65 10.08 4.47 13.58
CA TYR A 65 9.71 3.85 12.31
C TYR A 65 8.92 4.82 11.43
N GLY A 66 8.79 4.51 10.15
CA GLY A 66 7.94 5.24 9.22
C GLY A 66 7.23 4.31 8.25
N TRP A 67 6.06 4.72 7.78
CA TRP A 67 5.34 4.05 6.70
C TRP A 67 5.19 4.98 5.52
N ILE A 68 5.49 4.48 4.33
CA ILE A 68 5.17 5.18 3.08
C ILE A 68 3.90 4.56 2.52
N PHE A 69 2.85 5.39 2.46
CA PHE A 69 1.66 5.10 1.69
C PHE A 69 1.71 5.91 0.41
N GLN A 70 1.54 5.26 -0.73
CA GLN A 70 1.40 5.97 -1.99
C GLN A 70 -0.05 6.46 -2.10
N TYR A 71 -0.24 7.60 -2.76
CA TYR A 71 -1.58 8.10 -3.03
C TYR A 71 -2.38 7.03 -3.76
N MET A 72 -3.56 6.75 -3.24
CA MET A 72 -4.52 5.84 -3.83
C MET A 72 -5.70 6.68 -4.34
N PRO A 73 -6.06 6.61 -5.63
CA PRO A 73 -7.17 7.37 -6.20
C PRO A 73 -8.51 6.77 -5.75
N ILE A 74 -8.87 6.97 -4.48
CA ILE A 74 -10.15 6.57 -3.89
C ILE A 74 -10.71 7.71 -3.06
N GLY A 75 -12.00 7.60 -2.71
CA GLY A 75 -12.70 8.60 -1.92
C GLY A 75 -13.01 9.87 -2.72
N ARG A 76 -13.34 10.94 -1.98
CA ARG A 76 -13.86 12.19 -2.56
C ARG A 76 -12.85 12.82 -3.54
N GLY A 77 -13.30 13.04 -4.77
CA GLY A 77 -12.50 13.72 -5.79
C GLY A 77 -11.26 12.92 -6.20
N PHE A 78 -11.40 11.60 -6.33
CA PHE A 78 -10.32 10.75 -6.81
C PHE A 78 -9.75 11.27 -8.14
N THR A 79 -8.43 11.21 -8.30
CA THR A 79 -7.76 11.58 -9.55
C THR A 79 -6.51 10.73 -9.75
N LEU A 80 -6.25 10.32 -10.99
CA LEU A 80 -5.04 9.58 -11.33
C LEU A 80 -3.80 10.50 -11.41
N ASP A 81 -3.98 11.82 -11.42
CA ASP A 81 -2.90 12.79 -11.59
C ASP A 81 -1.97 12.87 -10.38
N MET A 82 -2.44 12.45 -9.21
CA MET A 82 -1.64 12.45 -7.98
C MET A 82 -0.84 11.16 -7.80
N LEU A 83 -1.10 10.12 -8.60
CA LEU A 83 -0.34 8.88 -8.56
C LEU A 83 1.14 9.16 -8.86
N PRO A 84 2.08 8.68 -8.01
CA PRO A 84 3.47 8.60 -8.39
C PRO A 84 3.58 7.91 -9.75
N THR A 85 4.35 8.46 -10.69
CA THR A 85 4.50 7.84 -12.01
C THR A 85 5.17 6.47 -11.90
N PRO A 86 5.07 5.60 -12.93
CA PRO A 86 5.82 4.34 -12.96
C PRO A 86 7.33 4.51 -12.69
N GLU A 87 7.95 5.54 -13.24
CA GLU A 87 9.37 5.86 -13.03
C GLU A 87 9.62 6.28 -11.58
N GLN A 88 8.72 7.08 -11.01
CA GLN A 88 8.80 7.45 -9.59
C GLN A 88 8.61 6.24 -8.69
N ARG A 89 7.75 5.28 -9.02
CA ARG A 89 7.62 4.01 -8.27
C ARG A 89 8.95 3.25 -8.24
N VAL A 90 9.61 3.13 -9.39
CA VAL A 90 10.94 2.49 -9.49
C VAL A 90 11.98 3.26 -8.68
N TRP A 91 11.99 4.58 -8.77
CA TRP A 91 12.88 5.42 -7.99
C TRP A 91 12.64 5.27 -6.48
N MET A 92 11.38 5.29 -6.05
CA MET A 92 10.98 5.11 -4.66
C MET A 92 11.39 3.74 -4.13
N TRP A 93 11.23 2.66 -4.91
CA TRP A 93 11.71 1.32 -4.53
C TRP A 93 13.23 1.31 -4.28
N LYS A 94 14.02 1.87 -5.21
CA LYS A 94 15.48 1.99 -5.04
C LYS A 94 15.82 2.81 -3.80
N ARG A 95 15.14 3.93 -3.62
CA ARG A 95 15.39 4.88 -2.52
C ARG A 95 15.03 4.28 -1.16
N ALA A 96 13.89 3.59 -1.05
CA ALA A 96 13.50 2.92 0.19
C ALA A 96 14.54 1.88 0.60
N TRP A 97 15.02 1.04 -0.33
CA TRP A 97 16.11 0.10 -0.04
C TRP A 97 17.42 0.77 0.33
N GLN A 98 17.77 1.89 -0.32
CA GLN A 98 18.96 2.67 0.03
C GLN A 98 18.86 3.17 1.48
N VAL A 99 17.76 3.83 1.84
CA VAL A 99 17.50 4.36 3.19
C VAL A 99 17.57 3.23 4.23
N ILE A 100 16.88 2.12 4.00
CA ILE A 100 16.88 0.96 4.92
C ILE A 100 18.30 0.39 5.08
N ARG A 101 19.08 0.27 4.00
CA ARG A 101 20.40 -0.37 4.04
C ARG A 101 21.50 0.54 4.58
N GLU A 102 21.49 1.81 4.23
CA GLU A 102 22.55 2.76 4.55
C GLU A 102 22.26 3.48 5.87
N LYS A 103 21.04 3.99 6.04
CA LYS A 103 20.62 4.76 7.23
C LYS A 103 19.99 3.92 8.34
N LYS A 104 19.60 2.68 8.04
CA LYS A 104 18.95 1.75 8.99
C LYS A 104 17.60 2.23 9.52
N TYR A 105 16.96 3.18 8.83
CA TYR A 105 15.60 3.57 9.16
C TYR A 105 14.61 2.48 8.78
N PHE A 106 13.73 2.14 9.72
CA PHE A 106 12.63 1.23 9.44
C PHE A 106 11.53 2.00 8.70
N LEU A 107 11.67 2.06 7.37
CA LEU A 107 10.80 2.84 6.47
C LEU A 107 10.21 1.97 5.33
N PRO A 108 9.33 1.01 5.66
CA PRO A 108 8.61 0.22 4.65
C PRO A 108 7.68 1.05 3.75
N ASP A 109 7.72 0.77 2.44
CA ASP A 109 6.75 1.22 1.44
C ASP A 109 5.73 0.11 1.18
N PHE A 110 4.45 0.41 1.46
CA PHE A 110 3.37 -0.56 1.49
C PHE A 110 3.09 -1.23 0.14
N TRP A 111 3.55 -0.65 -0.96
CA TRP A 111 3.36 -1.22 -2.29
C TRP A 111 4.67 -1.63 -2.97
N ASN A 112 5.75 -0.88 -2.83
CA ASN A 112 7.02 -1.26 -3.47
C ASN A 112 7.73 -2.42 -2.74
N LEU A 113 7.47 -2.58 -1.44
CA LEU A 113 8.14 -3.59 -0.61
C LEU A 113 7.21 -4.72 -0.20
N GLY A 114 6.31 -5.17 -1.09
CA GLY A 114 5.48 -6.36 -0.81
C GLY A 114 6.30 -7.62 -0.49
N THR A 115 7.58 -7.66 -0.90
CA THR A 115 8.53 -8.71 -0.51
C THR A 115 8.83 -8.79 0.99
N VAL A 116 8.55 -7.75 1.78
CA VAL A 116 8.69 -7.80 3.24
C VAL A 116 7.42 -8.27 3.96
N SER A 117 6.30 -8.43 3.23
CA SER A 117 4.98 -8.79 3.76
C SER A 117 4.34 -9.98 3.03
N ASP A 118 5.13 -10.73 2.27
CA ASP A 118 4.67 -11.85 1.42
C ASP A 118 3.58 -11.45 0.42
N GLY A 119 3.72 -10.27 -0.18
CA GLY A 119 2.77 -9.66 -1.11
C GLY A 119 1.61 -8.94 -0.40
N CYS A 120 0.43 -8.99 -1.01
CA CYS A 120 -0.78 -8.37 -0.48
C CYS A 120 -1.35 -9.16 0.70
N ILE A 121 -1.61 -8.49 1.82
CA ILE A 121 -2.14 -9.08 3.06
C ILE A 121 -3.65 -8.82 3.26
N SER A 122 -4.37 -8.42 2.21
CA SER A 122 -5.80 -8.11 2.27
C SER A 122 -6.69 -9.36 2.28
N ALA A 123 -8.01 -9.15 2.44
CA ALA A 123 -9.06 -10.16 2.27
C ALA A 123 -8.99 -11.33 3.27
N GLY A 124 -8.35 -11.13 4.42
CA GLY A 124 -8.33 -12.11 5.50
C GLY A 124 -7.59 -13.42 5.15
N ARG A 125 -6.61 -13.39 4.24
CA ARG A 125 -5.70 -14.55 4.06
C ARG A 125 -4.96 -14.88 5.35
N GLN A 126 -4.33 -16.05 5.43
CA GLN A 126 -3.49 -16.39 6.59
C GLN A 126 -2.40 -15.31 6.81
N GLY A 127 -2.30 -14.79 8.03
CA GLY A 127 -1.40 -13.66 8.36
C GLY A 127 -1.84 -12.30 7.78
N GLY A 128 -3.03 -12.21 7.19
CA GLY A 128 -3.62 -11.00 6.64
C GLY A 128 -4.66 -10.34 7.54
N TYR A 129 -5.46 -9.44 6.98
CA TYR A 129 -6.50 -8.71 7.69
C TYR A 129 -7.74 -8.45 6.84
N LEU A 130 -8.82 -8.07 7.52
CA LEU A 130 -10.00 -7.41 6.96
C LEU A 130 -10.12 -6.01 7.57
N TYR A 131 -10.66 -5.07 6.81
CA TYR A 131 -10.97 -3.72 7.27
C TYR A 131 -12.45 -3.61 7.62
N PHE A 132 -12.76 -3.05 8.77
CA PHE A 132 -14.13 -2.79 9.23
C PHE A 132 -14.29 -1.29 9.38
N ASP A 133 -15.25 -0.69 8.66
CA ASP A 133 -15.56 0.73 8.83
C ASP A 133 -16.42 0.97 10.09
N TRP A 134 -16.67 2.24 10.40
CA TRP A 134 -17.48 2.63 11.56
C TRP A 134 -18.97 2.29 11.42
N ASN A 135 -19.45 1.95 10.22
CA ASN A 135 -20.83 1.50 9.97
C ASN A 135 -20.96 -0.04 10.01
N GLY A 136 -19.84 -0.76 10.14
CA GLY A 136 -19.78 -2.21 10.13
C GLY A 136 -19.61 -2.85 8.75
N LYS A 137 -19.42 -2.07 7.67
CA LYS A 137 -19.04 -2.62 6.36
C LYS A 137 -17.68 -3.29 6.46
N VAL A 138 -17.58 -4.49 5.90
CA VAL A 138 -16.36 -5.31 5.93
C VAL A 138 -15.74 -5.31 4.55
N MET A 139 -14.50 -4.86 4.45
CA MET A 139 -13.75 -4.69 3.19
C MET A 139 -12.44 -5.47 3.26
N PRO A 140 -11.87 -5.88 2.12
CA PRO A 140 -10.64 -6.67 2.13
C PRO A 140 -9.43 -5.82 2.56
N CYS A 141 -9.47 -4.51 2.32
CA CYS A 141 -8.41 -3.54 2.63
C CYS A 141 -9.04 -2.15 2.71
N VAL A 142 -8.47 -1.25 3.51
CA VAL A 142 -8.91 0.16 3.57
C VAL A 142 -8.83 0.87 2.21
N PHE A 143 -8.00 0.36 1.29
CA PHE A 143 -7.84 0.89 -0.07
C PHE A 143 -8.77 0.24 -1.10
N VAL A 144 -9.63 -0.71 -0.70
CA VAL A 144 -10.57 -1.43 -1.56
C VAL A 144 -11.98 -1.18 -1.02
N PRO A 145 -12.63 -0.08 -1.42
CA PRO A 145 -13.85 0.43 -0.79
C PRO A 145 -15.11 -0.31 -1.27
N TYR A 146 -15.10 -1.64 -1.21
CA TYR A 146 -16.20 -2.50 -1.64
C TYR A 146 -16.41 -3.63 -0.63
N SER A 147 -17.67 -3.81 -0.22
CA SER A 147 -18.05 -4.60 0.94
C SER A 147 -19.14 -5.59 0.55
N PRO A 148 -18.91 -6.91 0.67
CA PRO A 148 -19.94 -7.91 0.40
C PRO A 148 -20.92 -8.03 1.59
N VAL A 149 -20.54 -7.55 2.78
CA VAL A 149 -21.27 -7.81 4.01
C VAL A 149 -21.13 -6.68 5.04
N ASN A 150 -22.14 -6.52 5.89
CA ASN A 150 -22.05 -5.73 7.12
C ASN A 150 -22.01 -6.65 8.35
N ILE A 151 -21.01 -6.47 9.23
CA ILE A 151 -20.84 -7.33 10.43
C ILE A 151 -22.06 -7.31 11.35
N ASN A 152 -22.74 -6.16 11.47
CA ASN A 152 -23.91 -6.03 12.35
C ASN A 152 -25.09 -6.86 11.82
N ASP A 153 -25.26 -6.91 10.51
CA ASP A 153 -26.32 -7.68 9.87
C ASP A 153 -25.99 -9.17 9.90
N ALA A 154 -24.74 -9.52 9.57
CA ALA A 154 -24.24 -10.89 9.66
C ALA A 154 -24.47 -11.48 11.07
N TYR A 155 -24.10 -10.76 12.13
CA TYR A 155 -24.32 -11.24 13.49
C TYR A 155 -25.80 -11.30 13.88
N ARG A 156 -26.64 -10.40 13.36
CA ARG A 156 -28.09 -10.45 13.58
C ARG A 156 -28.74 -11.67 12.92
N GLU A 157 -28.16 -12.13 11.82
CA GLU A 157 -28.52 -13.36 11.11
C GLU A 157 -27.93 -14.63 11.74
N GLY A 158 -27.14 -14.50 12.81
CA GLY A 158 -26.47 -15.64 13.46
C GLY A 158 -25.21 -16.13 12.75
N LYS A 159 -24.69 -15.39 11.77
CA LYS A 159 -23.39 -15.64 11.14
C LYS A 159 -22.24 -15.26 12.08
N THR A 160 -21.06 -15.78 11.79
CA THR A 160 -19.82 -15.59 12.54
C THR A 160 -18.76 -14.87 11.68
N LEU A 161 -17.61 -14.56 12.27
CA LEU A 161 -16.47 -14.06 11.51
C LEU A 161 -15.96 -15.05 10.46
N ASN A 162 -16.12 -16.36 10.69
CA ASN A 162 -15.73 -17.37 9.71
C ASN A 162 -16.64 -17.28 8.48
N ASP A 163 -17.95 -17.13 8.68
CA ASP A 163 -18.89 -16.95 7.56
C ASP A 163 -18.58 -15.68 6.78
N ILE A 164 -18.22 -14.59 7.47
CA ILE A 164 -17.77 -13.34 6.84
C ILE A 164 -16.48 -13.57 6.04
N LEU A 165 -15.51 -14.31 6.58
CA LEU A 165 -14.25 -14.61 5.87
C LEU A 165 -14.49 -15.41 4.59
N GLU A 166 -15.48 -16.29 4.58
CA GLU A 166 -15.86 -17.12 3.42
C GLU A 166 -16.78 -16.40 2.41
N GLU A 167 -17.02 -15.09 2.56
CA GLU A 167 -17.75 -14.32 1.54
C GLU A 167 -17.04 -14.42 0.17
N PRO A 168 -17.77 -14.66 -0.94
CA PRO A 168 -17.18 -14.93 -2.25
C PRO A 168 -16.20 -13.86 -2.73
N PHE A 169 -16.43 -12.59 -2.40
CA PHE A 169 -15.53 -11.50 -2.75
C PHE A 169 -14.15 -11.64 -2.09
N PHE A 170 -14.10 -11.99 -0.80
CA PHE A 170 -12.84 -12.18 -0.11
C PHE A 170 -12.14 -13.46 -0.59
N GLU A 171 -12.90 -14.54 -0.78
CA GLU A 171 -12.34 -15.80 -1.30
C GLU A 171 -11.71 -15.60 -2.68
N ALA A 172 -12.38 -14.90 -3.59
CA ALA A 172 -11.86 -14.62 -4.93
C ALA A 172 -10.54 -13.82 -4.89
N ILE A 173 -10.41 -12.86 -3.96
CA ILE A 173 -9.15 -12.12 -3.76
C ILE A 173 -8.06 -13.04 -3.20
N ARG A 174 -8.37 -13.90 -2.22
CA ARG A 174 -7.39 -14.86 -1.67
C ARG A 174 -6.90 -15.84 -2.72
N GLN A 175 -7.81 -16.38 -3.54
CA GLN A 175 -7.45 -17.26 -4.65
C GLN A 175 -6.58 -16.54 -5.70
N TRP A 176 -6.80 -15.25 -5.94
CA TRP A 176 -5.91 -14.44 -6.77
C TRP A 176 -4.52 -14.28 -6.11
N GLN A 177 -4.46 -13.97 -4.81
CA GLN A 177 -3.20 -13.85 -4.05
C GLN A 177 -2.39 -15.15 -4.10
N ASP A 178 -3.04 -16.31 -3.97
CA ASP A 178 -2.41 -17.62 -4.07
C ASP A 178 -1.74 -17.83 -5.43
N ARG A 179 -2.50 -17.59 -6.51
CA ARG A 179 -1.98 -17.67 -7.89
C ARG A 179 -0.90 -16.65 -8.18
N TYR A 180 -0.95 -15.49 -7.53
CA TYR A 180 0.06 -14.42 -7.69
C TYR A 180 1.36 -14.74 -6.95
N GLY A 181 1.34 -15.65 -5.98
CA GLY A 181 2.56 -16.17 -5.38
C GLY A 181 2.48 -16.44 -3.89
N TYR A 182 1.35 -16.19 -3.22
CA TYR A 182 1.26 -16.50 -1.79
C TYR A 182 1.32 -18.01 -1.51
N ALA A 183 0.74 -18.82 -2.40
CA ALA A 183 0.80 -20.27 -2.33
C ALA A 183 2.04 -20.86 -3.03
N ALA A 184 2.95 -20.02 -3.53
CA ALA A 184 4.17 -20.46 -4.18
C ALA A 184 5.06 -21.23 -3.21
N THR A 185 5.58 -22.37 -3.66
CA THR A 185 6.53 -23.17 -2.86
C THR A 185 7.98 -22.93 -3.27
N ARG A 186 8.18 -22.30 -4.43
CA ARG A 186 9.49 -21.95 -4.98
C ARG A 186 9.49 -20.50 -5.46
N PRO A 187 10.61 -19.77 -5.32
CA PRO A 187 10.68 -18.35 -5.72
C PRO A 187 10.25 -18.09 -7.16
N GLU A 188 10.58 -18.98 -8.12
CA GLU A 188 10.21 -18.83 -9.53
C GLU A 188 8.70 -18.92 -9.82
N GLU A 189 7.91 -19.39 -8.86
CA GLU A 189 6.44 -19.43 -8.96
C GLU A 189 5.82 -18.10 -8.52
N THR A 190 6.57 -17.29 -7.75
CA THR A 190 6.14 -16.00 -7.22
C THR A 190 6.18 -14.92 -8.30
N LYS A 191 5.05 -14.21 -8.48
CA LYS A 191 4.98 -13.03 -9.36
C LYS A 191 5.54 -11.79 -8.68
N ASN A 192 5.47 -10.64 -9.36
CA ASN A 192 6.17 -9.44 -8.95
C ASN A 192 5.61 -8.81 -7.65
N TRP A 193 6.15 -9.18 -6.49
CA TRP A 193 5.73 -8.61 -5.20
C TRP A 193 6.14 -7.13 -4.99
N MET A 194 6.77 -6.47 -5.96
CA MET A 194 6.87 -5.00 -5.99
C MET A 194 5.59 -4.32 -6.53
N MET A 195 4.67 -5.14 -7.03
CA MET A 195 3.35 -4.78 -7.55
C MET A 195 2.25 -5.63 -6.87
N PRO A 196 2.12 -5.60 -5.53
CA PRO A 196 1.29 -6.57 -4.82
C PRO A 196 -0.22 -6.26 -4.88
N CYS A 197 -0.63 -5.02 -5.17
CA CYS A 197 -1.99 -4.58 -4.86
C CYS A 197 -2.99 -4.92 -5.96
N ILE A 198 -3.99 -5.75 -5.65
CA ILE A 198 -5.00 -6.17 -6.63
C ILE A 198 -5.76 -5.00 -7.26
N ILE A 199 -6.17 -4.00 -6.48
CA ILE A 199 -6.94 -2.86 -7.00
C ILE A 199 -6.10 -1.84 -7.78
N ARG A 200 -4.78 -1.78 -7.57
CA ARG A 200 -3.95 -0.68 -8.09
C ARG A 200 -2.77 -1.12 -8.95
N ASP A 201 -2.34 -2.36 -8.85
CA ASP A 201 -1.25 -2.91 -9.65
C ASP A 201 -1.73 -4.05 -10.56
N HIS A 202 -2.99 -4.49 -10.40
CA HIS A 202 -3.65 -5.57 -11.15
C HIS A 202 -5.15 -5.27 -11.35
N HIS A 203 -5.49 -4.03 -11.67
CA HIS A 203 -6.86 -3.52 -11.73
C HIS A 203 -7.74 -4.33 -12.68
N ALA A 204 -7.22 -4.80 -13.81
CA ALA A 204 -7.98 -5.66 -14.74
C ALA A 204 -8.46 -6.96 -14.07
N ASP A 205 -7.62 -7.61 -13.26
CA ASP A 205 -8.01 -8.80 -12.50
C ASP A 205 -9.03 -8.45 -11.42
N PHE A 206 -8.80 -7.33 -10.72
CA PHE A 206 -9.73 -6.82 -9.72
C PHE A 206 -11.12 -6.53 -10.29
N ARG A 207 -11.21 -5.96 -11.49
CA ARG A 207 -12.50 -5.73 -12.18
C ARG A 207 -13.25 -7.02 -12.44
N ARG A 208 -12.56 -8.09 -12.87
CA ARG A 208 -13.19 -9.40 -13.06
C ARG A 208 -13.74 -9.96 -11.75
N ILE A 209 -13.03 -9.77 -10.64
CA ILE A 209 -13.50 -10.17 -9.31
C ILE A 209 -14.72 -9.34 -8.91
N LEU A 210 -14.68 -8.02 -9.06
CA LEU A 210 -15.82 -7.14 -8.77
C LEU A 210 -17.06 -7.53 -9.57
N GLU A 211 -16.92 -7.75 -10.88
CA GLU A 211 -18.03 -8.15 -11.76
C GLU A 211 -18.59 -9.53 -11.42
N ALA A 212 -17.75 -10.46 -10.95
CA ALA A 212 -18.18 -11.82 -10.61
C ALA A 212 -18.83 -11.93 -9.23
N THR A 213 -18.57 -10.99 -8.32
CA THR A 213 -18.98 -11.08 -6.90
C THR A 213 -19.89 -9.94 -6.45
N GLU A 214 -20.00 -8.88 -7.26
CA GLU A 214 -20.93 -7.75 -7.09
C GLU A 214 -21.00 -7.18 -5.65
N PRO A 215 -19.87 -6.90 -4.97
CA PRO A 215 -19.92 -6.32 -3.63
C PRO A 215 -20.45 -4.87 -3.67
N ASP A 216 -21.07 -4.44 -2.58
CA ASP A 216 -21.60 -3.09 -2.47
C ASP A 216 -20.46 -2.05 -2.33
N PRO A 217 -20.52 -0.90 -3.02
CA PRO A 217 -19.60 0.19 -2.76
C PRO A 217 -19.73 0.71 -1.32
N GLU A 218 -18.60 1.13 -0.73
CA GLU A 218 -18.56 1.72 0.60
C GLU A 218 -19.41 3.00 0.67
N ASP A 219 -19.28 3.85 -0.33
CA ASP A 219 -19.99 5.12 -0.43
C ASP A 219 -20.23 5.54 -1.90
N GLU A 220 -20.80 6.74 -2.08
CA GLU A 220 -21.07 7.32 -3.39
C GLU A 220 -19.79 7.54 -4.21
N ALA A 221 -18.66 7.86 -3.56
CA ALA A 221 -17.40 8.07 -4.28
C ALA A 221 -16.84 6.74 -4.80
N ALA A 222 -16.97 5.66 -4.02
CA ALA A 222 -16.64 4.30 -4.46
C ALA A 222 -17.53 3.85 -5.63
N LEU A 223 -18.85 4.15 -5.58
CA LEU A 223 -19.76 3.87 -6.69
C LEU A 223 -19.37 4.64 -7.97
N GLN A 224 -19.04 5.93 -7.84
CA GLN A 224 -18.59 6.75 -8.96
C GLN A 224 -17.30 6.19 -9.59
N ALA A 225 -16.32 5.81 -8.77
CA ALA A 225 -15.08 5.19 -9.25
C ALA A 225 -15.34 3.82 -9.92
N MET A 226 -16.25 3.02 -9.37
CA MET A 226 -16.63 1.72 -9.95
C MET A 226 -17.21 1.87 -11.36
N MET A 227 -18.03 2.90 -11.58
CA MET A 227 -18.75 3.14 -12.83
C MET A 227 -17.97 3.96 -13.86
N ASP A 228 -16.89 4.64 -13.47
CA ASP A 228 -16.12 5.50 -14.38
C ASP A 228 -15.17 4.68 -15.29
N PRO A 229 -15.40 4.62 -16.62
CA PRO A 229 -14.52 3.92 -17.54
C PRO A 229 -13.12 4.57 -17.64
N THR A 230 -13.02 5.89 -17.43
CA THR A 230 -11.74 6.62 -17.46
C THR A 230 -10.87 6.20 -16.29
N TYR A 231 -11.48 6.05 -15.11
CA TYR A 231 -10.82 5.52 -13.92
C TYR A 231 -10.31 4.10 -14.16
N ARG A 232 -11.20 3.21 -14.64
CA ARG A 232 -10.87 1.82 -14.96
C ARG A 232 -9.71 1.71 -15.95
N ASP A 233 -9.84 2.36 -17.11
CA ASP A 233 -8.88 2.25 -18.20
C ASP A 233 -7.56 2.93 -17.83
N GLY A 234 -7.62 4.02 -17.06
CA GLY A 234 -6.45 4.72 -16.56
C GLY A 234 -5.63 3.90 -15.57
N LEU A 235 -6.27 3.18 -14.64
CA LEU A 235 -5.56 2.26 -13.74
C LEU A 235 -4.97 1.06 -14.48
N ILE A 236 -5.72 0.44 -15.40
CA ILE A 236 -5.18 -0.67 -16.22
C ILE A 236 -3.93 -0.21 -17.00
N LYS A 237 -3.99 0.97 -17.62
CA LYS A 237 -2.84 1.53 -18.34
C LYS A 237 -1.66 1.83 -17.41
N TYR A 238 -1.94 2.30 -16.19
CA TYR A 238 -0.91 2.53 -15.18
C TYR A 238 -0.21 1.23 -14.77
N ASP A 239 -0.99 0.16 -14.54
CA ASP A 239 -0.48 -1.18 -14.20
C ASP A 239 0.46 -1.71 -15.27
N GLU A 240 0.03 -1.64 -16.53
CA GLU A 240 0.82 -2.09 -17.69
C GLU A 240 2.13 -1.31 -17.82
N ALA A 241 2.08 0.02 -17.68
CA ALA A 241 3.27 0.86 -17.74
C ALA A 241 4.24 0.58 -16.58
N LEU A 242 3.72 0.31 -15.40
CA LEU A 242 4.53 -0.06 -14.24
C LEU A 242 5.17 -1.44 -14.40
N ALA A 243 4.42 -2.43 -14.88
CA ALA A 243 4.91 -3.79 -15.14
C ALA A 243 6.10 -3.78 -16.11
N GLN A 244 6.01 -2.99 -17.19
CA GLN A 244 7.11 -2.82 -18.16
C GLN A 244 8.44 -2.40 -17.53
N LEU A 245 8.39 -1.65 -16.42
CA LEU A 245 9.57 -1.19 -15.69
C LEU A 245 9.97 -2.11 -14.53
N MET A 246 8.99 -2.62 -13.78
CA MET A 246 9.21 -3.38 -12.55
C MET A 246 9.49 -4.86 -12.82
N ASP A 247 8.91 -5.48 -13.84
CA ASP A 247 9.10 -6.91 -14.12
C ASP A 247 10.56 -7.25 -14.46
N PRO A 248 11.28 -6.48 -15.32
CA PRO A 248 12.71 -6.73 -15.53
C PRO A 248 13.56 -6.56 -14.27
N ILE A 249 13.11 -5.73 -13.31
CA ILE A 249 13.77 -5.56 -12.02
C ILE A 249 13.47 -6.78 -11.14
N TRP A 250 12.23 -7.25 -11.12
CA TRP A 250 11.81 -8.47 -10.40
C TRP A 250 12.64 -9.67 -10.83
N GLU A 251 12.66 -9.92 -12.13
CA GLU A 251 13.42 -11.01 -12.75
C GLU A 251 14.91 -10.91 -12.42
N ARG A 252 15.50 -9.72 -12.44
CA ARG A 252 16.93 -9.55 -12.18
C ARG A 252 17.30 -9.68 -10.69
N GLU A 253 16.53 -9.05 -9.81
CA GLU A 253 16.92 -8.85 -8.39
C GLU A 253 16.36 -9.92 -7.46
N TYR A 254 15.24 -10.56 -7.82
CA TYR A 254 14.51 -11.50 -6.95
C TYR A 254 14.46 -12.92 -7.49
N LEU A 255 14.37 -13.11 -8.81
CA LEU A 255 14.38 -14.46 -9.43
C LEU A 255 15.73 -14.85 -10.02
N GLY A 256 16.50 -13.85 -10.47
CA GLY A 256 17.81 -14.05 -11.07
C GLY A 256 18.76 -14.69 -10.07
N GLY A 257 19.29 -15.86 -10.41
CA GLY A 257 20.25 -16.64 -9.62
C GLY A 257 21.57 -15.94 -9.27
N ASN A 258 21.69 -14.65 -9.54
CA ASN A 258 22.64 -13.76 -8.87
C ASN A 258 22.17 -13.50 -7.44
N GLY A 259 22.01 -14.58 -6.66
CA GLY A 259 22.40 -14.52 -5.28
C GLY A 259 23.72 -13.77 -5.26
N ARG A 260 23.80 -12.73 -4.43
CA ARG A 260 25.10 -12.21 -4.01
C ARG A 260 25.81 -13.42 -3.42
N GLY A 261 26.54 -14.15 -4.28
CA GLY A 261 27.48 -15.16 -3.89
C GLY A 261 28.27 -14.51 -2.78
N ALA A 262 28.39 -15.23 -1.67
CA ALA A 262 29.28 -14.87 -0.58
C ALA A 262 30.46 -14.13 -1.20
N ARG A 263 30.57 -12.82 -0.94
CA ARG A 263 31.81 -12.12 -1.23
C ARG A 263 32.82 -12.92 -0.44
N SER A 264 33.61 -13.72 -1.15
CA SER A 264 34.80 -14.34 -0.63
C SER A 264 35.52 -13.24 0.11
N VAL A 265 35.57 -13.38 1.44
CA VAL A 265 36.54 -12.67 2.25
C VAL A 265 37.87 -13.23 1.75
N GLY A 266 38.41 -12.55 0.75
CA GLY A 266 39.69 -12.85 0.16
C GLY A 266 40.77 -12.47 1.16
N GLU A 267 41.76 -13.37 1.21
CA GLU A 267 43.02 -13.38 1.95
C GLU A 267 43.71 -12.03 2.14
#